data_AF-R4WCC3-F1
#
_entry.id   AF-R4WCC3-F1
#
_cell.length_a   1.000
_cell.length_b   1.000
_cell.length_c   1.000
_cell.angle_alpha   90.00
_cell.angle_beta   90.00
_cell.angle_gamma   90.00
#
_symmetry.space_group_name_H-M   'P 1'
#
loop_
_entity.id
_entity.type
_entity.pdbx_description
1 polymer ?
#
loop_
_entity_poly.entity_id
_entity_poly.type
_entity_poly.pdbx_seq_one_letter_code
_entity_poly.pdbx_strand_id
1 'polypeptide(L)'
;KAQAGLHSMACDSWGKVVLGYTETELCRRGSGYQFVHAADMMYCAENHVRMMKTGESGLTVFRLLTKKGSWVWVQANARLVYKAGKPDCIIAQQRALSNEEGEEHLQKRNLQLPFSFATGEAV
;
A
#
# COMPACT_ATOMS: atom_id res chain seq x y z
N LYS A 1 13.57 4.87 0.50
CA LYS A 1 13.97 4.25 1.80
C LYS A 1 13.04 4.83 2.85
N ALA A 2 12.38 4.03 3.68
CA ALA A 2 11.53 4.52 4.78
C ALA A 2 12.06 3.93 6.09
N GLN A 3 12.36 4.71 7.14
CA GLN A 3 12.88 4.14 8.39
C GLN A 3 11.77 3.29 9.06
N ALA A 4 12.09 2.44 10.03
CA ALA A 4 11.17 1.44 10.63
C ALA A 4 9.83 1.96 11.25
N GLY A 5 9.50 3.25 11.13
CA GLY A 5 8.12 3.74 11.18
C GLY A 5 7.83 4.41 9.84
N LEU A 6 6.70 4.10 9.20
CA LEU A 6 6.25 4.34 7.81
C LEU A 6 6.43 5.74 7.16
N HIS A 7 7.43 6.51 7.56
CA HIS A 7 7.90 7.74 6.98
C HIS A 7 8.54 7.43 5.64
N SER A 8 7.84 7.75 4.57
CA SER A 8 8.38 7.76 3.21
C SER A 8 9.56 8.73 3.16
N MET A 9 10.82 8.26 3.20
CA MET A 9 12.00 9.16 3.14
C MET A 9 12.61 9.28 1.75
N ALA A 10 12.21 8.45 0.79
CA ALA A 10 12.57 8.65 -0.62
C ALA A 10 11.63 7.91 -1.56
N CYS A 11 11.16 8.62 -2.58
CA CYS A 11 10.36 8.13 -3.70
C CYS A 11 11.15 8.39 -4.99
N ASP A 12 11.20 7.41 -5.89
CA ASP A 12 11.85 7.58 -7.19
C ASP A 12 11.14 8.64 -8.05
N SER A 13 11.79 9.09 -9.11
CA SER A 13 11.23 10.09 -10.03
C SER A 13 9.91 9.62 -10.66
N TRP A 14 9.71 8.31 -10.78
CA TRP A 14 8.54 7.70 -11.39
C TRP A 14 7.30 7.80 -10.47
N GLY A 15 7.43 7.53 -9.17
CA GLY A 15 6.36 7.74 -8.20
C GLY A 15 5.96 9.21 -8.04
N LYS A 16 6.90 10.15 -8.23
CA LYS A 16 6.60 11.60 -8.29
C LYS A 16 5.71 11.96 -9.48
N VAL A 17 5.94 11.36 -10.64
CA VAL A 17 5.14 11.61 -11.87
C VAL A 17 3.74 11.01 -11.75
N VAL A 18 3.62 9.79 -11.21
CA VAL A 18 2.32 9.09 -11.12
C VAL A 18 1.42 9.66 -10.03
N LEU A 19 1.97 9.94 -8.84
CA LEU A 19 1.16 10.42 -7.71
C LEU A 19 1.07 11.94 -7.65
N GLY A 20 1.99 12.65 -8.32
CA GLY A 20 2.05 14.11 -8.36
C GLY A 20 2.57 14.76 -7.08
N TYR A 21 3.04 13.98 -6.11
CA TYR A 21 3.66 14.50 -4.88
C TYR A 21 5.17 14.61 -5.01
N THR A 22 5.72 15.67 -4.44
CA THR A 22 7.16 15.77 -4.19
C THR A 22 7.54 14.86 -3.02
N GLU A 23 8.81 14.45 -2.99
CA GLU A 23 9.37 13.67 -1.88
C GLU A 23 9.23 14.40 -0.54
N THR A 24 9.44 15.71 -0.52
CA THR A 24 9.22 16.55 0.66
C THR A 24 7.78 16.53 1.15
N GLU A 25 6.79 16.51 0.25
CA GLU A 25 5.38 16.41 0.63
C GLU A 25 5.06 15.03 1.20
N LEU A 26 5.61 13.96 0.61
CA LEU A 26 5.47 12.60 1.13
C LEU A 26 6.11 12.45 2.52
N CYS A 27 7.32 13.02 2.73
CA CYS A 27 8.02 12.99 4.01
C CYS A 27 7.24 13.71 5.12
N ARG A 28 6.62 14.86 4.81
CA ARG A 28 5.87 15.67 5.80
C ARG A 28 4.58 15.01 6.27
N ARG A 29 4.01 14.10 5.49
CA ARG A 29 2.74 13.43 5.81
C ARG A 29 2.88 12.26 6.78
N GLY A 30 4.09 11.93 7.22
CA GLY A 30 4.35 11.01 8.32
C GLY A 30 4.17 9.53 7.97
N SER A 31 3.00 9.10 7.50
CA SER A 31 2.69 7.70 7.20
C SER A 31 2.17 7.50 5.78
N GLY A 32 2.70 6.51 5.08
CA GLY A 32 2.20 6.09 3.76
C GLY A 32 0.71 5.70 3.75
N TYR A 33 0.13 5.30 4.89
CA TYR A 33 -1.29 4.93 4.97
C TYR A 33 -2.25 6.08 4.66
N GLN A 34 -1.83 7.34 4.80
CA GLN A 34 -2.66 8.49 4.48
C GLN A 34 -3.01 8.58 2.98
N PHE A 35 -2.27 7.88 2.14
CA PHE A 35 -2.50 7.84 0.70
C PHE A 35 -3.25 6.58 0.27
N VAL A 36 -3.49 5.61 1.16
CA VAL A 36 -4.16 4.36 0.82
C VAL A 36 -5.67 4.55 0.87
N HIS A 37 -6.37 4.07 -0.16
CA HIS A 37 -7.84 4.08 -0.16
C HIS A 37 -8.40 3.26 1.01
N ALA A 38 -9.46 3.74 1.66
CA ALA A 38 -10.00 3.15 2.88
C ALA A 38 -10.34 1.65 2.74
N ALA A 39 -10.97 1.26 1.63
CA ALA A 39 -11.31 -0.14 1.34
C ALA A 39 -10.08 -1.06 1.19
N ASP A 40 -8.88 -0.51 1.00
CA ASP A 40 -7.64 -1.29 0.83
C ASP A 40 -6.77 -1.28 2.10
N MET A 41 -7.16 -0.53 3.15
CA MET A 41 -6.35 -0.34 4.37
C MET A 41 -6.06 -1.65 5.10
N MET A 42 -7.07 -2.51 5.26
CA MET A 42 -6.91 -3.77 6.00
C MET A 42 -5.88 -4.68 5.32
N TYR A 43 -5.95 -4.82 4.00
CA TYR A 43 -4.98 -5.59 3.22
C TYR A 43 -3.56 -5.01 3.33
N CYS A 44 -3.42 -3.68 3.31
CA CYS A 44 -2.12 -3.05 3.47
C CYS A 44 -1.57 -3.23 4.90
N ALA A 45 -2.43 -3.22 5.92
CA ALA A 45 -2.05 -3.46 7.31
C ALA A 45 -1.61 -4.92 7.53
N GLU A 46 -2.36 -5.89 7.02
CA GLU A 46 -2.01 -7.31 7.12
C GLU A 46 -0.67 -7.62 6.45
N ASN A 47 -0.44 -7.11 5.24
CA ASN A 47 0.82 -7.29 4.52
C ASN A 47 1.99 -6.60 5.23
N HIS A 48 1.75 -5.47 5.89
CA HIS A 48 2.75 -4.82 6.72
C HIS A 48 3.08 -5.64 7.97
N VAL A 49 2.08 -6.17 8.69
CA VAL A 49 2.30 -7.07 9.82
C VAL A 49 3.09 -8.32 9.39
N ARG A 50 2.75 -8.90 8.23
CA ARG A 50 3.52 -9.99 7.63
C ARG A 50 4.98 -9.58 7.44
N MET A 51 5.23 -8.45 6.78
CA MET A 51 6.58 -7.94 6.53
C MET A 51 7.39 -7.74 7.81
N MET A 52 6.77 -7.26 8.89
CA MET A 52 7.46 -7.11 10.17
C MET A 52 7.87 -8.45 10.80
N LYS A 53 7.16 -9.54 10.48
CA LYS A 53 7.45 -10.89 10.98
C LYS A 53 8.41 -11.67 10.08
N THR A 54 8.25 -11.55 8.76
CA THR A 54 8.93 -12.40 7.77
C THR A 54 10.01 -11.67 6.98
N GLY A 55 10.05 -10.33 7.05
CA GLY A 55 10.96 -9.50 6.27
C GLY A 55 10.39 -9.03 4.92
N GLU A 56 9.23 -9.53 4.49
CA GLU A 56 8.62 -9.16 3.19
C GLU A 56 7.09 -9.13 3.23
N SER A 57 6.48 -8.23 2.45
CA SER A 57 5.03 -8.08 2.39
C SER A 57 4.34 -9.08 1.46
N GLY A 58 5.07 -9.57 0.45
CA GLY A 58 4.49 -10.16 -0.75
C GLY A 58 3.87 -9.12 -1.70
N LEU A 59 3.34 -9.59 -2.83
CA LEU A 59 2.69 -8.77 -3.83
C LEU A 59 1.29 -8.33 -3.37
N THR A 60 0.98 -7.06 -3.49
CA THR A 60 -0.34 -6.52 -3.15
C THR A 60 -0.78 -5.46 -4.14
N VAL A 61 -2.08 -5.44 -4.48
CA VAL A 61 -2.67 -4.45 -5.38
C VAL A 61 -3.62 -3.57 -4.58
N PHE A 62 -3.52 -2.25 -4.70
CA PHE A 62 -4.34 -1.29 -3.95
C PHE A 62 -4.35 0.07 -4.62
N ARG A 63 -5.18 0.99 -4.12
CA ARG A 63 -5.28 2.35 -4.63
C ARG A 63 -4.49 3.34 -3.79
N LEU A 64 -3.79 4.23 -4.50
CA LEU A 64 -3.15 5.41 -3.93
C LEU A 64 -3.85 6.69 -4.36
N LEU A 65 -4.00 7.63 -3.42
CA LEU A 65 -4.52 8.97 -3.66
C LEU A 65 -3.45 9.80 -4.35
N THR A 66 -3.78 10.37 -5.50
CA THR A 66 -2.94 11.37 -6.20
C THR A 66 -3.14 12.76 -5.62
N LYS A 67 -2.20 13.67 -5.87
CA LYS A 67 -2.30 15.09 -5.44
C LYS A 67 -3.52 15.81 -6.02
N LYS A 68 -4.02 15.36 -7.18
CA LYS A 68 -5.23 15.91 -7.83
C LYS A 68 -6.54 15.35 -7.26
N GLY A 69 -6.49 14.47 -6.26
CA GLY A 69 -7.67 13.88 -5.65
C GLY A 69 -8.22 12.65 -6.39
N SER A 70 -7.52 12.14 -7.40
CA SER A 70 -7.88 10.92 -8.12
C SER A 70 -7.20 9.69 -7.52
N TRP A 71 -7.78 8.51 -7.74
CA TRP A 71 -7.21 7.23 -7.33
C TRP A 71 -6.45 6.58 -8.48
N VAL A 72 -5.29 6.00 -8.17
CA VAL A 72 -4.49 5.20 -9.11
C VAL A 72 -4.27 3.83 -8.51
N TRP A 73 -4.49 2.80 -9.33
CA TRP A 73 -4.17 1.43 -8.98
C TRP A 73 -2.66 1.20 -9.03
N VAL A 74 -2.13 0.58 -7.98
CA VAL A 74 -0.73 0.18 -7.91
C VAL A 74 -0.61 -1.27 -7.47
N GLN A 75 0.34 -1.95 -8.09
CA GLN A 75 0.88 -3.22 -7.61
C GLN A 75 2.18 -2.91 -6.86
N ALA A 76 2.31 -3.39 -5.63
CA ALA A 76 3.49 -3.16 -4.82
C ALA A 76 3.94 -4.41 -4.08
N ASN A 77 5.22 -4.47 -3.82
CA ASN A 77 5.85 -5.34 -2.84
C ASN A 77 6.82 -4.51 -2.00
N ALA A 78 7.03 -4.92 -0.76
CA ALA A 78 7.92 -4.26 0.17
C ALA A 78 8.74 -5.27 0.95
N ARG A 79 9.96 -4.86 1.32
CA ARG A 79 10.88 -5.64 2.15
C ARG A 79 11.47 -4.80 3.27
N LEU A 80 11.71 -5.44 4.40
CA LEU A 80 12.38 -4.88 5.56
C LEU A 80 13.88 -5.15 5.46
N VAL A 81 14.65 -4.07 5.49
CA VAL A 81 16.12 -4.10 5.52
C VAL A 81 16.56 -4.06 6.97
N TYR A 82 17.52 -4.93 7.30
CA TYR A 82 18.13 -5.00 8.62
C TYR A 82 19.55 -4.44 8.59
N LYS A 83 19.92 -3.71 9.64
CA LYS A 83 21.27 -3.19 9.88
C LYS A 83 21.66 -3.50 11.31
N ALA A 84 22.83 -4.13 11.50
CA ALA A 84 23.30 -4.59 12.81
C ALA A 84 22.25 -5.42 13.59
N GLY A 85 21.56 -6.33 12.90
CA GLY A 85 20.55 -7.21 13.50
C GLY A 85 19.23 -6.53 13.89
N LYS A 86 19.05 -5.24 13.57
CA LYS A 86 17.82 -4.48 13.87
C LYS A 86 17.15 -3.99 12.59
N PRO A 87 15.81 -3.88 12.55
CA PRO A 87 15.09 -3.22 11.47
C PRO A 87 15.62 -1.80 11.22
N ASP A 88 16.04 -1.52 9.99
CA ASP A 88 16.60 -0.23 9.57
C ASP A 88 15.58 0.54 8.73
N CYS A 89 15.19 -0.04 7.59
CA CYS A 89 14.26 0.61 6.67
C CYS A 89 13.40 -0.36 5.86
N ILE A 90 12.26 0.14 5.38
CA ILE A 90 11.42 -0.52 4.39
C ILE A 90 11.79 0.02 3.00
N ILE A 91 11.91 -0.89 2.04
CA ILE A 91 12.01 -0.58 0.62
C ILE A 91 10.77 -1.15 -0.06
N ALA A 92 9.95 -0.27 -0.63
CA ALA A 92 8.81 -0.63 -1.45
C ALA A 92 9.12 -0.41 -2.92
N GLN A 93 8.66 -1.32 -3.78
CA GLN A 93 8.63 -1.15 -5.22
C GLN A 93 7.16 -1.09 -5.66
N GLN A 94 6.86 -0.23 -6.62
CA GLN A 94 5.49 0.04 -7.04
C GLN A 94 5.44 0.10 -8.57
N ARG A 95 4.41 -0.51 -9.16
CA ARG A 95 4.04 -0.41 -10.57
C ARG A 95 2.61 0.10 -10.67
N ALA A 96 2.38 1.11 -11.51
CA ALA A 96 1.05 1.62 -11.79
C ALA A 96 0.34 0.62 -12.68
N LEU A 97 -0.92 0.40 -12.38
CA LEU A 97 -1.80 -0.46 -13.15
C LEU A 97 -2.77 0.39 -13.94
N SER A 98 -3.29 -0.18 -15.03
CA SER A 98 -4.50 0.36 -15.63
C SER A 98 -5.70 0.16 -14.71
N ASN A 99 -6.80 0.86 -15.00
CA ASN A 99 -8.04 0.66 -14.25
C ASN A 99 -8.55 -0.76 -14.42
N GLU A 100 -8.49 -1.32 -15.63
CA GLU A 100 -8.92 -2.68 -15.92
C GLU A 100 -8.13 -3.71 -15.09
N GLU A 101 -6.80 -3.62 -15.08
CA GLU A 101 -5.94 -4.51 -14.27
C GLU A 101 -6.30 -4.41 -12.77
N GLY A 102 -6.48 -3.20 -12.25
CA GLY A 102 -6.81 -2.95 -10.86
C GLY A 102 -8.17 -3.51 -10.44
N GLU A 103 -9.19 -3.27 -11.26
CA GLU A 103 -10.55 -3.76 -11.03
C GLU A 103 -10.63 -5.29 -11.12
N GLU A 104 -9.91 -5.93 -12.05
CA GLU A 104 -9.81 -7.40 -12.11
C GLU A 104 -9.24 -7.98 -10.80
N HIS A 105 -8.21 -7.33 -10.24
CA HIS A 105 -7.64 -7.72 -8.96
C HIS A 105 -8.62 -7.55 -7.81
N LEU A 106 -9.40 -6.46 -7.82
CA LEU A 106 -10.43 -6.21 -6.80
C LEU A 106 -11.55 -7.25 -6.87
N GLN A 107 -12.01 -7.60 -8.08
CA GLN A 107 -13.03 -8.65 -8.27
C GLN A 107 -12.55 -10.00 -7.75
N LYS A 108 -11.31 -10.41 -8.07
CA LYS A 108 -10.72 -11.65 -7.57
C LYS A 108 -10.61 -11.68 -6.04
N ARG A 109 -10.35 -10.53 -5.40
CA ARG A 109 -10.35 -10.41 -3.93
C ARG A 109 -11.74 -10.52 -3.31
N ASN A 110 -12.74 -9.88 -3.90
CA ASN A 110 -14.12 -9.94 -3.40
C ASN A 110 -14.67 -11.38 -3.42
N LEU A 111 -14.23 -12.20 -4.38
CA LEU A 111 -14.56 -13.62 -4.44
C LEU A 111 -13.91 -14.46 -3.33
N GLN A 112 -12.94 -13.93 -2.58
CA GLN A 112 -12.22 -14.64 -1.52
C GLN A 112 -12.67 -14.27 -0.09
N LEU A 113 -13.75 -13.50 0.08
CA LEU A 113 -14.19 -13.09 1.42
C LEU A 113 -14.81 -14.26 2.21
N PRO A 114 -14.36 -14.52 3.45
CA PRO A 114 -14.92 -15.55 4.34
C PRO A 114 -16.16 -15.08 5.11
N PHE A 115 -16.60 -13.84 4.91
CA PHE A 115 -17.81 -13.32 5.53
C PHE A 115 -18.85 -13.12 4.43
N SER A 116 -19.81 -14.03 4.33
CA SER A 116 -21.08 -13.67 3.70
C SER A 116 -21.70 -12.58 4.56
N PHE A 117 -22.23 -11.53 3.94
CA PHE A 117 -23.19 -10.70 4.63
C PHE A 117 -24.31 -11.66 5.07
N ALA A 118 -24.35 -12.00 6.37
CA ALA A 118 -25.59 -12.44 6.97
C ALA A 118 -26.54 -11.27 6.75
N THR A 119 -27.45 -11.42 5.79
CA THR A 119 -28.61 -10.55 5.64
C THR A 119 -29.24 -10.50 7.02
N GLY A 120 -29.05 -9.38 7.72
CA GLY A 120 -29.70 -9.12 8.98
C GLY A 120 -31.19 -8.96 8.73
N GLU A 121 -31.89 -10.08 8.54
CA GLU A 121 -33.30 -10.16 8.79
C GLU A 121 -33.45 -10.08 10.31
N ALA A 122 -33.59 -8.84 10.81
CA ALA A 122 -34.14 -8.61 12.12
C ALA A 122 -35.63 -8.99 12.06
N VAL A 123 -36.01 -9.99 12.85
CA VAL A 123 -37.41 -10.24 13.25
C VAL A 123 -37.74 -9.37 14.45
#